data_AF-A0A1E5UPK3-F1
#
_entry.id   AF-A0A1E5UPK3-F1
#
_cell.length_a   1.000
_cell.length_b   1.000
_cell.length_c   1.000
_cell.angle_alpha   90.00
_cell.angle_beta   90.00
_cell.angle_gamma   90.00
#
_symmetry.space_group_name_H-M   'P 1'
#
loop_
_entity.id
_entity.type
_entity.pdbx_description
1 polymer ?
#
loop_
_entity_poly.entity_id
_entity_poly.type
_entity_poly.pdbx_seq_one_letter_code
_entity_poly.pdbx_strand_id
1 'polypeptide(L)'
;MIYIVLGLIMTADDMMYSHGLMYLPVSTYSLICASQLAFNVLFTYVLNSQKLTGLTMNSVVLLTLSDLLIGVNHEYYESTSVSAGKYLLGFLLTLGASGTYSLILSLMQITFENVIKKQTFSAVLNMQIYTALVATVASLVGLFASGEWKDLKGEMDRFQSGQFSYLMTLVWTSVSWQVASIGMVGLIFEVSALFSNVISTFALPIVPLFGVMVFRDKMNGVKVIAMLMSIWGFISYVYQHHLDDKKARSA
;
A
#
# COMPACT_ATOMS: atom_id res chain seq x y z
N MET A 1 -4.03 23.44 -4.19
CA MET A 1 -5.27 22.73 -4.57
C MET A 1 -5.03 21.24 -4.75
N ILE A 2 -4.07 20.83 -5.60
CA ILE A 2 -3.77 19.39 -5.81
C ILE A 2 -3.40 18.65 -4.51
N TYR A 3 -2.53 19.23 -3.67
CA TYR A 3 -2.18 18.63 -2.37
C TYR A 3 -3.39 18.44 -1.44
N ILE A 4 -4.39 19.33 -1.53
CA ILE A 4 -5.61 19.24 -0.72
C ILE A 4 -6.47 18.09 -1.21
N VAL A 5 -6.70 18.01 -2.53
CA VAL A 5 -7.47 16.92 -3.13
C VAL A 5 -6.81 15.57 -2.83
N LEU A 6 -5.49 15.46 -3.02
CA LEU A 6 -4.76 14.23 -2.74
C LEU A 6 -4.79 13.86 -1.25
N GLY A 7 -4.59 14.82 -0.35
CA GLY A 7 -4.69 14.57 1.09
C GLY A 7 -6.08 14.09 1.51
N LEU A 8 -7.15 14.65 0.94
CA LEU A 8 -8.52 14.20 1.21
C LEU A 8 -8.81 12.80 0.67
N ILE A 9 -8.32 12.48 -0.55
CA ILE A 9 -8.46 11.13 -1.12
C ILE A 9 -7.66 10.13 -0.29
N MET A 10 -6.46 10.49 0.19
CA MET A 10 -5.66 9.64 1.10
C MET A 10 -6.41 9.36 2.41
N THR A 11 -6.99 10.37 3.05
CA THR A 11 -7.81 10.15 4.25
C THR A 11 -8.99 9.21 3.98
N ALA A 12 -9.67 9.38 2.84
CA ALA A 12 -10.76 8.48 2.47
C ALA A 12 -10.26 7.04 2.25
N ASP A 13 -9.12 6.86 1.58
CA ASP A 13 -8.47 5.56 1.37
C ASP A 13 -8.12 4.87 2.69
N ASP A 14 -7.47 5.58 3.61
CA ASP A 14 -7.10 5.08 4.94
C ASP A 14 -8.34 4.67 5.75
N MET A 15 -9.43 5.45 5.69
CA MET A 15 -10.69 5.11 6.35
C MET A 15 -11.34 3.87 5.72
N MET A 16 -11.33 3.74 4.39
CA MET A 16 -11.85 2.56 3.69
C MET A 16 -11.08 1.30 4.06
N TYR A 17 -9.74 1.37 4.13
CA TYR A 17 -8.90 0.26 4.57
C TYR A 17 -9.14 -0.10 6.04
N SER A 18 -9.23 0.89 6.93
CA SER A 18 -9.48 0.67 8.36
C SER A 18 -10.83 -0.02 8.60
N HIS A 19 -11.91 0.46 7.96
CA HIS A 19 -13.22 -0.19 8.04
C HIS A 19 -13.27 -1.54 7.33
N GLY A 20 -12.55 -1.71 6.21
CA GLY A 20 -12.42 -2.99 5.52
C GLY A 20 -11.78 -4.05 6.40
N LEU A 21 -10.68 -3.70 7.09
CA LEU A 21 -9.99 -4.59 8.02
C LEU A 21 -10.84 -4.95 9.25
N MET A 22 -11.71 -4.04 9.71
CA MET A 22 -12.63 -4.31 10.82
C MET A 22 -13.66 -5.41 10.49
N TYR A 23 -14.08 -5.54 9.23
CA TYR A 23 -15.17 -6.44 8.83
C TYR A 23 -14.71 -7.72 8.12
N LEU A 24 -13.45 -7.77 7.67
CA LEU A 24 -12.91 -8.89 6.91
C LEU A 24 -11.85 -9.66 7.70
N PRO A 25 -11.79 -10.99 7.54
CA PRO A 25 -10.62 -11.75 7.96
C PRO A 25 -9.36 -11.21 7.26
N VAL A 26 -8.23 -11.17 7.98
CA VAL A 26 -6.95 -10.65 7.48
C VAL A 26 -6.55 -11.28 6.14
N SER A 27 -6.79 -12.59 5.98
CA SER A 27 -6.49 -13.30 4.73
C SER A 27 -7.33 -12.82 3.55
N THR A 28 -8.62 -12.55 3.75
CA THR A 28 -9.51 -12.01 2.72
C THR A 28 -9.13 -10.56 2.40
N TYR A 29 -8.83 -9.76 3.43
CA TYR A 29 -8.39 -8.39 3.27
C TYR A 29 -7.13 -8.30 2.40
N SER A 30 -6.08 -9.05 2.74
CA SER A 30 -4.84 -9.10 1.94
C SER A 30 -5.09 -9.56 0.51
N LEU A 31 -5.98 -10.54 0.31
CA LEU A 31 -6.35 -11.04 -1.03
C LEU A 31 -6.95 -9.92 -1.90
N ILE A 32 -7.81 -9.08 -1.32
CA ILE A 32 -8.39 -7.93 -2.01
C ILE A 32 -7.35 -6.82 -2.22
N CYS A 33 -6.44 -6.59 -1.26
CA CYS A 33 -5.34 -5.65 -1.43
C CYS A 33 -4.45 -5.99 -2.63
N ALA A 34 -4.20 -7.27 -2.91
CA ALA A 34 -3.42 -7.71 -4.07
C ALA A 34 -3.99 -7.18 -5.42
N SER A 35 -5.30 -6.93 -5.50
CA SER A 35 -5.94 -6.33 -6.68
C SER A 35 -5.44 -4.91 -6.99
N GLN A 36 -4.77 -4.23 -6.04
CA GLN A 36 -4.20 -2.91 -6.25
C GLN A 36 -3.26 -2.88 -7.46
N LEU A 37 -2.47 -3.93 -7.69
CA LEU A 37 -1.55 -3.98 -8.83
C LEU A 37 -2.29 -3.99 -10.18
N ALA A 38 -3.43 -4.68 -10.26
CA ALA A 38 -4.26 -4.70 -11.46
C ALA A 38 -4.86 -3.31 -11.75
N PHE A 39 -5.38 -2.63 -10.71
CA PHE A 39 -5.83 -1.24 -10.84
C PHE A 39 -4.69 -0.29 -11.20
N ASN A 40 -3.48 -0.54 -10.68
CA ASN A 40 -2.32 0.29 -10.95
C ASN A 40 -1.91 0.22 -12.41
N VAL A 41 -1.90 -0.98 -13.00
CA VAL A 41 -1.66 -1.18 -14.44
C VAL A 41 -2.72 -0.44 -15.25
N LEU A 42 -3.99 -0.55 -14.88
CA LEU A 42 -5.10 0.12 -15.57
C LEU A 42 -4.93 1.65 -15.54
N PHE A 43 -4.73 2.25 -14.36
CA PHE A 43 -4.61 3.69 -14.23
C PHE A 43 -3.30 4.23 -14.83
N THR A 44 -2.20 3.49 -14.71
CA THR A 44 -0.93 3.87 -15.33
C THR A 44 -1.02 3.84 -16.86
N TYR A 45 -1.76 2.89 -17.43
CA TYR A 45 -2.02 2.84 -18.86
C TYR A 45 -2.97 3.96 -19.33
N VAL A 46 -4.09 4.16 -18.63
CA VAL A 46 -5.14 5.10 -19.04
C VAL A 46 -4.76 6.56 -18.75
N LEU A 47 -4.23 6.85 -17.56
CA LEU A 47 -3.97 8.21 -17.09
C LEU A 47 -2.54 8.68 -17.41
N ASN A 48 -1.54 7.80 -17.24
CA ASN A 48 -0.13 8.16 -17.46
C ASN A 48 0.35 7.79 -18.86
N SER A 49 -0.50 7.16 -19.68
CA SER A 49 -0.17 6.71 -21.05
C SER A 49 1.12 5.87 -21.13
N GLN A 50 1.46 5.15 -20.05
CA GLN A 50 2.66 4.31 -20.05
C GLN A 50 2.47 3.08 -20.93
N LYS A 51 3.53 2.73 -21.68
CA LYS A 51 3.54 1.53 -22.52
C LYS A 51 3.67 0.29 -21.64
N LEU A 52 2.64 -0.55 -21.65
CA LEU A 52 2.69 -1.86 -21.00
C LEU A 52 3.37 -2.87 -21.92
N THR A 53 4.49 -3.44 -21.47
CA THR A 53 5.19 -4.53 -22.14
C THR A 53 4.83 -5.89 -21.53
N GLY A 54 4.99 -6.97 -22.29
CA GLY A 54 4.59 -8.32 -21.87
C GLY A 54 5.29 -8.79 -20.58
N LEU A 55 6.54 -8.42 -20.37
CA LEU A 55 7.28 -8.74 -19.15
C LEU A 55 6.77 -7.95 -17.94
N THR A 56 6.36 -6.69 -18.10
CA THR A 56 5.72 -5.91 -17.04
C THR A 56 4.39 -6.54 -16.61
N MET A 57 3.61 -7.03 -17.56
CA MET A 57 2.36 -7.73 -17.26
C MET A 57 2.62 -9.06 -16.53
N ASN A 58 3.65 -9.82 -16.96
CA ASN A 58 4.08 -11.04 -16.28
C ASN A 58 4.51 -10.77 -14.83
N SER A 59 5.28 -9.71 -14.59
CA SER A 59 5.69 -9.29 -13.26
C SER A 59 4.52 -8.97 -12.34
N VAL A 60 3.55 -8.20 -12.85
CA VAL A 60 2.36 -7.84 -12.09
C VAL A 60 1.56 -9.08 -11.72
N VAL A 61 1.36 -10.01 -12.65
CA VAL A 61 0.66 -11.28 -12.38
C VAL A 61 1.39 -12.08 -11.30
N LEU A 62 2.71 -12.24 -11.40
CA LEU A 62 3.50 -13.00 -10.44
C LEU A 62 3.53 -12.37 -9.04
N LEU A 63 3.63 -11.04 -8.95
CA LEU A 63 3.59 -10.32 -7.68
C LEU A 63 2.19 -10.37 -7.05
N THR A 64 1.14 -10.26 -7.86
CA THR A 64 -0.24 -10.44 -7.39
C THR A 64 -0.43 -11.85 -6.83
N LEU A 65 -0.01 -12.88 -7.57
CA LEU A 65 -0.09 -14.27 -7.10
C LEU A 65 0.73 -14.52 -5.82
N SER A 66 1.89 -13.88 -5.68
CA SER A 66 2.69 -13.94 -4.46
C SER A 66 1.92 -13.38 -3.26
N ASP A 67 1.35 -12.18 -3.39
CA ASP A 67 0.60 -11.52 -2.32
C ASP A 67 -0.66 -12.32 -1.94
N LEU A 68 -1.38 -12.86 -2.93
CA LEU A 68 -2.50 -13.77 -2.71
C LEU A 68 -2.10 -15.01 -1.87
N LEU A 69 -0.96 -15.64 -2.19
CA LEU A 69 -0.48 -16.80 -1.42
C LEU A 69 -0.07 -16.43 0.02
N ILE A 70 0.49 -15.25 0.24
CA ILE A 70 0.85 -14.76 1.59
C ILE A 70 -0.42 -14.49 2.40
N GLY A 71 -1.42 -13.85 1.79
CA GLY A 71 -2.71 -13.56 2.42
C GLY A 71 -3.46 -14.82 2.83
N VAL A 72 -3.58 -15.80 1.94
CA VAL A 72 -4.34 -17.05 2.20
C VAL A 72 -3.69 -17.92 3.29
N ASN A 73 -2.38 -17.82 3.49
CA ASN A 73 -1.63 -18.66 4.42
C ASN A 73 -1.45 -18.06 5.83
N HIS A 74 -2.14 -16.97 6.15
CA HIS A 74 -2.28 -16.55 7.55
C HIS A 74 -3.25 -17.50 8.27
N GLU A 75 -2.77 -18.15 9.34
CA GLU A 75 -3.49 -19.17 10.09
C GLU A 75 -4.88 -18.69 10.52
N TYR A 76 -5.84 -19.59 10.32
CA TYR A 76 -7.26 -19.40 10.56
C TYR A 76 -7.53 -19.27 12.07
N TYR A 77 -7.62 -18.04 12.58
CA TYR A 77 -8.30 -17.78 13.84
C TYR A 77 -9.76 -17.45 13.51
N GLU A 78 -10.64 -18.35 13.96
CA GLU A 78 -12.08 -18.35 13.76
C GLU A 78 -12.69 -16.94 13.74
N SER A 79 -13.31 -16.58 12.62
CA SER A 79 -14.13 -15.38 12.56
C SER A 79 -15.44 -15.63 13.29
N THR A 80 -15.62 -14.82 14.33
CA THR A 80 -16.88 -14.36 14.89
C THR A 80 -17.96 -14.23 13.80
N SER A 81 -19.21 -14.56 14.13
CA SER A 81 -20.38 -14.52 13.26
C SER A 81 -20.70 -13.11 12.73
N VAL A 82 -19.95 -12.65 11.73
CA VAL A 82 -20.22 -11.38 11.03
C VAL A 82 -21.39 -11.58 10.07
N SER A 83 -22.41 -10.73 10.16
CA SER A 83 -23.55 -10.71 9.22
C SER A 83 -23.06 -10.56 7.78
N ALA A 84 -23.63 -11.33 6.85
CA ALA A 84 -23.26 -11.33 5.43
C ALA A 84 -23.22 -9.92 4.80
N GLY A 85 -24.07 -9.00 5.27
CA GLY A 85 -24.06 -7.61 4.81
C GLY A 85 -22.81 -6.81 5.23
N LYS A 86 -22.28 -7.04 6.44
CA LYS A 86 -21.04 -6.39 6.91
C LYS A 86 -19.82 -6.94 6.19
N TYR A 87 -19.82 -8.24 5.90
CA TYR A 87 -18.77 -8.85 5.08
C TYR A 87 -18.73 -8.27 3.67
N LEU A 88 -19.89 -8.16 3.00
CA LEU A 88 -19.99 -7.54 1.67
C LEU A 88 -19.54 -6.07 1.69
N LEU A 89 -19.93 -5.32 2.72
CA LEU A 89 -19.49 -3.94 2.89
C LEU A 89 -17.97 -3.84 3.05
N GLY A 90 -17.37 -4.69 3.89
CA GLY A 90 -15.92 -4.79 4.05
C GLY A 90 -15.23 -5.11 2.73
N PHE A 91 -15.76 -6.07 1.97
CA PHE A 91 -15.24 -6.43 0.64
C PHE A 91 -15.23 -5.23 -0.32
N LEU A 92 -16.36 -4.51 -0.43
CA LEU A 92 -16.47 -3.35 -1.30
C LEU A 92 -15.58 -2.19 -0.86
N LEU A 93 -15.45 -1.97 0.45
CA LEU A 93 -14.56 -0.96 1.02
C LEU A 93 -13.10 -1.26 0.71
N THR A 94 -12.63 -2.49 0.96
CA THR A 94 -11.24 -2.87 0.66
C THR A 94 -10.96 -2.85 -0.85
N LEU A 95 -11.90 -3.30 -1.69
CA LEU A 95 -11.72 -3.26 -3.14
C LEU A 95 -11.66 -1.81 -3.64
N GLY A 96 -12.53 -0.95 -3.11
CA GLY A 96 -12.52 0.48 -3.39
C GLY A 96 -11.23 1.16 -2.92
N ALA A 97 -10.70 0.76 -1.76
CA ALA A 97 -9.42 1.25 -1.26
C ALA A 97 -8.24 0.82 -2.16
N SER A 98 -8.16 -0.45 -2.56
CA SER A 98 -7.15 -0.91 -3.53
C SER A 98 -7.18 -0.12 -4.85
N GLY A 99 -8.37 0.21 -5.34
CA GLY A 99 -8.55 1.07 -6.50
C GLY A 99 -8.11 2.52 -6.24
N THR A 100 -8.51 3.08 -5.09
CA THR A 100 -8.22 4.46 -4.70
C THR A 100 -6.73 4.68 -4.45
N TYR A 101 -6.06 3.75 -3.75
CA TYR A 101 -4.61 3.73 -3.59
C TYR A 101 -3.86 3.78 -4.93
N SER A 102 -4.24 2.92 -5.88
CA SER A 102 -3.63 2.91 -7.22
C SER A 102 -3.93 4.18 -8.02
N LEU A 103 -5.09 4.79 -7.81
CA LEU A 103 -5.44 6.10 -8.36
C LEU A 103 -4.59 7.21 -7.74
N ILE A 104 -4.39 7.21 -6.42
CA ILE A 104 -3.52 8.18 -5.70
C ILE A 104 -2.11 8.13 -6.30
N LEU A 105 -1.52 6.94 -6.42
CA LEU A 105 -0.18 6.76 -7.01
C LEU A 105 -0.11 7.34 -8.44
N SER A 106 -1.14 7.08 -9.25
CA SER A 106 -1.21 7.59 -10.63
C SER A 106 -1.35 9.10 -10.67
N LEU A 107 -2.22 9.69 -9.85
CA LEU A 107 -2.39 11.14 -9.75
C LEU A 107 -1.12 11.84 -9.23
N MET A 108 -0.39 11.21 -8.31
CA MET A 108 0.91 11.71 -7.87
C MET A 108 1.90 11.75 -9.03
N GLN A 109 1.97 10.69 -9.86
CA GLN A 109 2.81 10.68 -11.06
C GLN A 109 2.46 11.81 -12.02
N ILE A 110 1.18 11.97 -12.37
CA ILE A 110 0.70 13.07 -13.24
C ILE A 110 1.07 14.43 -12.67
N THR A 111 0.96 14.60 -11.36
CA THR A 111 1.31 15.86 -10.69
C THR A 111 2.80 16.18 -10.85
N PHE A 112 3.68 15.18 -10.73
CA PHE A 112 5.10 15.37 -10.98
C PHE A 112 5.40 15.71 -12.44
N GLU A 113 4.82 14.96 -13.38
CA GLU A 113 5.07 15.12 -14.82
C GLU A 113 4.50 16.44 -15.37
N ASN A 114 3.28 16.80 -15.00
CA ASN A 114 2.55 17.91 -15.62
C ASN A 114 2.59 19.22 -14.81
N VAL A 115 2.72 19.16 -13.48
CA VAL A 115 2.57 20.35 -12.63
C VAL A 115 3.88 20.79 -12.03
N ILE A 116 4.59 19.88 -11.35
CA ILE A 116 5.80 20.26 -10.63
C ILE A 116 6.93 20.54 -11.63
N LYS A 117 7.12 19.72 -12.67
CA LYS A 117 8.11 19.86 -13.76
C LYS A 117 9.56 20.13 -13.33
N LYS A 118 9.84 20.20 -12.02
CA LYS A 118 11.13 20.45 -11.40
C LYS A 118 11.63 19.16 -10.79
N GLN A 119 12.74 18.66 -11.31
CA GLN A 119 13.34 17.45 -10.79
C GLN A 119 14.19 17.72 -9.54
N THR A 120 13.54 17.95 -8.39
CA THR A 120 14.24 18.19 -7.12
C THR A 120 13.66 17.32 -6.00
N PHE A 121 14.52 16.83 -5.10
CA PHE A 121 14.09 16.11 -3.90
C PHE A 121 13.16 16.94 -3.02
N SER A 122 13.33 18.27 -3.02
CA SER A 122 12.42 19.19 -2.34
C SER A 122 10.97 19.09 -2.85
N ALA A 123 10.76 18.79 -4.14
CA ALA A 123 9.42 18.57 -4.68
C ALA A 123 8.74 17.32 -4.08
N VAL A 124 9.50 16.23 -3.91
CA VAL A 124 9.02 15.00 -3.27
C VAL A 124 8.65 15.25 -1.81
N LEU A 125 9.52 15.93 -1.07
CA LEU A 125 9.25 16.29 0.32
C LEU A 125 8.04 17.23 0.45
N ASN A 126 7.94 18.25 -0.40
CA ASN A 126 6.78 19.16 -0.39
C ASN A 126 5.49 18.39 -0.69
N MET A 127 5.50 17.52 -1.70
CA MET A 127 4.35 16.67 -2.03
C MET A 127 3.91 15.87 -0.81
N GLN A 128 4.83 15.14 -0.17
CA GLN A 128 4.52 14.31 1.00
C GLN A 128 4.08 15.14 2.22
N ILE A 129 4.78 16.23 2.53
CA ILE A 129 4.48 17.05 3.72
C ILE A 129 3.10 17.70 3.59
N TYR A 130 2.80 18.31 2.44
CA TYR A 130 1.52 19.00 2.27
C TYR A 130 0.34 18.03 2.18
N THR A 131 0.47 16.88 1.50
CA THR A 131 -0.60 15.88 1.46
C THR A 131 -0.81 15.24 2.82
N ALA A 132 0.26 14.86 3.53
CA ALA A 132 0.16 14.28 4.87
C ALA A 132 -0.42 15.26 5.89
N LEU A 133 -0.09 16.55 5.79
CA LEU A 133 -0.68 17.58 6.67
C LEU A 133 -2.18 17.69 6.45
N VAL A 134 -2.63 17.76 5.20
CA VAL A 134 -4.07 17.80 4.88
C VAL A 134 -4.75 16.52 5.37
N ALA A 135 -4.15 15.37 5.10
CA ALA A 135 -4.69 14.09 5.53
C ALA A 135 -4.82 14.00 7.05
N THR A 136 -3.81 14.48 7.79
CA THR A 136 -3.82 14.53 9.26
C THR A 136 -4.97 15.42 9.77
N VAL A 137 -5.16 16.60 9.20
CA VAL A 137 -6.25 17.50 9.59
C VAL A 137 -7.61 16.87 9.29
N ALA A 138 -7.77 16.26 8.12
CA ALA A 138 -9.01 15.58 7.74
C ALA A 138 -9.30 14.37 8.64
N SER A 139 -8.30 13.56 8.96
CA SER A 139 -8.41 12.43 9.88
C SER A 139 -8.73 12.88 11.30
N LEU A 140 -8.15 13.99 11.79
CA LEU A 140 -8.52 14.58 13.08
C LEU A 140 -9.98 15.02 13.09
N VAL A 141 -10.44 15.71 12.05
CA VAL A 141 -11.86 16.09 11.92
C VAL A 141 -12.74 14.84 11.92
N GLY A 142 -12.36 13.80 11.19
CA GLY A 142 -13.04 12.50 11.17
C GLY A 142 -13.15 11.88 12.56
N LEU A 143 -12.04 11.81 13.30
CA LEU A 143 -11.97 11.27 14.66
C LEU A 143 -12.85 12.05 15.66
N PHE A 144 -12.86 13.38 15.57
CA PHE A 144 -13.71 14.20 16.43
C PHE A 144 -15.18 14.11 16.06
N ALA A 145 -15.49 14.03 14.76
CA ALA A 145 -16.85 13.90 14.25
C ALA A 145 -17.46 12.51 14.52
N SER A 146 -16.65 11.44 14.45
CA SER A 146 -17.08 10.06 14.76
C SER A 146 -17.34 9.86 16.26
N GLY A 147 -16.70 10.67 17.11
CA GLY A 147 -16.82 10.58 18.56
C GLY A 147 -15.90 9.52 19.19
N GLU A 148 -15.13 8.79 18.38
CA GLU A 148 -14.20 7.74 18.81
C GLU A 148 -13.09 8.27 19.73
N TRP A 149 -12.83 9.59 19.69
CA TRP A 149 -11.89 10.24 20.61
C TRP A 149 -12.21 9.99 22.09
N LYS A 150 -13.48 9.70 22.42
CA LYS A 150 -13.93 9.39 23.78
C LYS A 150 -13.47 8.00 24.23
N ASP A 151 -13.32 7.07 23.30
CA ASP A 151 -12.98 5.67 23.57
C ASP A 151 -11.46 5.44 23.63
N LEU A 152 -10.65 6.35 23.04
CA LEU A 152 -9.17 6.30 23.04
C LEU A 152 -8.56 6.06 24.43
N LYS A 153 -9.08 6.73 25.46
CA LYS A 153 -8.56 6.57 26.82
C LYS A 153 -8.80 5.15 27.33
N GLY A 154 -9.97 4.59 27.07
CA GLY A 154 -10.32 3.23 27.45
C GLY A 154 -9.54 2.18 26.66
N GLU A 155 -9.23 2.44 25.39
CA GLU A 155 -8.36 1.59 24.57
C GLU A 155 -6.93 1.55 25.12
N MET A 156 -6.37 2.73 25.40
CA MET A 156 -5.00 2.85 25.95
C MET A 156 -4.87 2.18 27.33
N ASP A 157 -5.91 2.24 28.17
CA ASP A 157 -5.94 1.58 29.48
C ASP A 157 -6.05 0.05 29.37
N ARG A 158 -6.66 -0.47 28.29
CA ARG A 158 -6.81 -1.91 28.03
C ARG A 158 -5.63 -2.52 27.27
N PHE A 159 -4.68 -1.71 26.82
CA PHE A 159 -3.53 -2.20 26.08
C PHE A 159 -2.64 -3.06 27.00
N GLN A 160 -2.45 -4.34 26.65
CA GLN A 160 -1.83 -5.35 27.52
C GLN A 160 -0.44 -4.96 28.04
N SER A 161 0.34 -4.23 27.23
CA SER A 161 1.70 -3.80 27.57
C SER A 161 1.78 -2.41 28.23
N GLY A 162 0.63 -1.82 28.58
CA GLY A 162 0.51 -0.52 29.24
C GLY A 162 0.53 0.69 28.30
N GLN A 163 0.14 1.85 28.85
CA GLN A 163 -0.06 3.10 28.09
C GLN A 163 1.21 3.59 27.37
N PHE A 164 2.39 3.45 28.00
CA PHE A 164 3.66 3.85 27.40
C PHE A 164 3.98 3.02 26.15
N SER A 165 3.77 1.71 26.21
CA SER A 165 3.97 0.81 25.08
C SER A 165 3.01 1.13 23.94
N TYR A 166 1.74 1.42 24.26
CA TYR A 166 0.74 1.86 23.27
C TYR A 166 1.21 3.11 22.51
N LEU A 167 1.63 4.15 23.24
CA LEU A 167 2.14 5.38 22.64
C LEU A 167 3.39 5.13 21.79
N MET A 168 4.33 4.33 22.28
CA MET A 168 5.54 3.97 21.53
C MET A 168 5.21 3.19 20.25
N THR A 169 4.26 2.26 20.28
CA THR A 169 3.79 1.53 19.09
C THR A 169 3.20 2.47 18.05
N LEU A 170 2.35 3.42 18.46
CA LEU A 170 1.76 4.40 17.54
C LEU A 170 2.83 5.32 16.93
N VAL A 171 3.76 5.83 17.74
CA VAL A 171 4.83 6.72 17.27
C VAL A 171 5.74 6.00 16.29
N TRP A 172 6.23 4.80 16.62
CA TRP A 172 7.13 4.07 15.72
C TRP A 172 6.43 3.58 14.46
N THR A 173 5.15 3.22 14.54
CA THR A 173 4.32 2.93 13.35
C THR A 173 4.22 4.16 12.44
N SER A 174 3.91 5.33 13.01
CA SER A 174 3.78 6.58 12.26
C SER A 174 5.10 6.99 11.58
N VAL A 175 6.22 6.92 12.30
CA VAL A 175 7.56 7.21 11.76
C VAL A 175 7.91 6.25 10.64
N SER A 176 7.69 4.95 10.84
CA SER A 176 7.96 3.92 9.82
C SER A 176 7.12 4.15 8.57
N TRP A 177 5.83 4.49 8.74
CA TRP A 177 4.95 4.78 7.61
C TRP A 177 5.37 6.02 6.85
N GLN A 178 5.83 7.07 7.54
CA GLN A 178 6.31 8.28 6.88
C GLN A 178 7.59 8.04 6.09
N VAL A 179 8.54 7.27 6.63
CA VAL A 179 9.76 6.91 5.90
C VAL A 179 9.42 6.09 4.64
N ALA A 180 8.55 5.09 4.78
CA ALA A 180 8.09 4.29 3.64
C ALA A 180 7.36 5.16 2.60
N SER A 181 6.51 6.09 3.04
CA SER A 181 5.78 6.99 2.14
C SER A 181 6.71 7.93 1.36
N ILE A 182 7.71 8.52 2.01
CA ILE A 182 8.72 9.34 1.32
C ILE A 182 9.46 8.51 0.26
N GLY A 183 9.84 7.27 0.59
CA GLY A 183 10.45 6.34 -0.35
C GLY A 183 9.54 6.06 -1.55
N MET A 184 8.27 5.76 -1.30
CA MET A 184 7.26 5.51 -2.33
C MET A 184 7.10 6.71 -3.28
N VAL A 185 6.90 7.92 -2.73
CA VAL A 185 6.76 9.14 -3.54
C VAL A 185 8.06 9.45 -4.30
N GLY A 186 9.22 9.18 -3.69
CA GLY A 186 10.52 9.28 -4.36
C GLY A 186 10.62 8.38 -5.59
N LEU A 187 10.21 7.11 -5.47
CA LEU A 187 10.18 6.15 -6.59
C LEU A 187 9.19 6.55 -7.70
N ILE A 188 8.04 7.13 -7.34
CA ILE A 188 7.08 7.65 -8.33
C ILE A 188 7.70 8.78 -9.14
N PHE A 189 8.39 9.68 -8.44
CA PHE A 189 9.03 10.84 -9.03
C PHE A 189 10.24 10.46 -9.90
N GLU A 190 11.02 9.45 -9.50
CA GLU A 190 12.21 9.01 -10.23
C GLU A 190 11.87 8.08 -11.41
N VAL A 191 10.89 7.18 -11.25
CA VAL A 191 10.57 6.14 -12.23
C VAL A 191 9.11 6.16 -12.65
N SER A 192 8.18 5.70 -11.80
CA SER A 192 6.73 5.70 -12.07
C SER A 192 5.89 5.20 -10.90
N ALA A 193 4.58 5.43 -10.96
CA ALA A 193 3.57 4.86 -10.06
C ALA A 193 3.60 3.32 -10.05
N LEU A 194 3.74 2.70 -11.22
CA LEU A 194 3.80 1.25 -11.37
C LEU A 194 5.08 0.68 -10.77
N PHE A 195 6.23 1.34 -10.98
CA PHE A 195 7.49 0.94 -10.38
C PHE A 195 7.38 0.97 -8.86
N SER A 196 6.95 2.09 -8.31
CA SER A 196 6.79 2.29 -6.87
C SER A 196 5.88 1.21 -6.24
N ASN A 197 4.73 0.91 -6.85
CA ASN A 197 3.81 -0.12 -6.36
C ASN A 197 4.40 -1.54 -6.44
N VAL A 198 5.14 -1.85 -7.51
CA VAL A 198 5.86 -3.13 -7.66
C VAL A 198 6.92 -3.31 -6.58
N ILE A 199 7.74 -2.28 -6.31
CA ILE A 199 8.75 -2.32 -5.23
C ILE A 199 8.08 -2.50 -3.86
N SER A 200 6.98 -1.79 -3.59
CA SER A 200 6.22 -1.90 -2.35
C SER A 200 5.69 -3.31 -2.13
N THR A 201 5.08 -3.89 -3.17
CA THR A 201 4.51 -5.24 -3.11
C THR A 201 5.60 -6.30 -2.94
N PHE A 202 6.77 -6.10 -3.55
CA PHE A 202 7.92 -6.99 -3.35
C PHE A 202 8.45 -6.97 -1.91
N ALA A 203 8.28 -5.88 -1.17
CA ALA A 203 8.69 -5.82 0.24
C ALA A 203 7.81 -6.68 1.17
N LEU A 204 6.55 -6.97 0.80
CA LEU A 204 5.62 -7.78 1.60
C LEU A 204 6.14 -9.21 1.87
N PRO A 205 6.63 -9.97 0.86
CA PRO A 205 7.27 -11.28 1.09
C PRO A 205 8.52 -11.27 1.96
N ILE A 206 9.17 -10.12 2.15
CA ILE A 206 10.35 -9.99 3.02
C ILE A 206 9.92 -9.99 4.50
N VAL A 207 8.69 -9.55 4.82
CA VAL A 207 8.19 -9.51 6.20
C VAL A 207 8.18 -10.91 6.85
N PRO A 208 7.68 -11.99 6.21
CA PRO A 208 7.84 -13.35 6.71
C PRO A 208 9.29 -13.79 6.96
N LEU A 209 10.28 -13.32 6.20
CA LEU A 209 11.71 -13.65 6.45
C LEU A 209 12.17 -13.08 7.78
N PHE A 210 11.84 -11.82 8.05
CA PHE A 210 12.12 -11.19 9.34
C PHE A 210 11.35 -11.86 10.48
N GLY A 211 10.10 -12.27 10.24
CA GLY A 211 9.31 -13.11 11.14
C GLY A 211 10.08 -14.36 11.58
N VAL A 212 10.63 -15.08 10.61
CA VAL A 212 11.40 -16.31 10.88
C VAL A 212 12.75 -16.02 11.55
N MET A 213 13.48 -14.98 11.15
CA MET A 213 14.79 -14.67 11.72
C MET A 213 14.71 -14.15 13.16
N VAL A 214 13.76 -13.22 13.42
CA VAL A 214 13.65 -12.51 14.70
C VAL A 214 12.75 -13.26 15.67
N PHE A 215 11.58 -13.71 15.21
CA PHE A 215 10.56 -14.33 16.06
C PHE A 215 10.59 -15.86 16.02
N ARG A 216 11.45 -16.45 15.18
CA ARG A 216 11.53 -17.91 14.95
C ARG A 216 10.20 -18.51 14.50
N ASP A 217 9.43 -17.74 13.74
CA ASP A 217 8.20 -18.21 13.12
C ASP A 217 8.44 -19.42 12.21
N LYS A 218 7.41 -20.27 12.09
CA LYS A 218 7.45 -21.40 11.16
C LYS A 218 7.26 -20.93 9.72
N MET A 219 8.24 -21.24 8.88
CA MET A 219 8.17 -21.01 7.43
C MET A 219 7.43 -22.19 6.76
N ASN A 220 6.17 -21.99 6.38
CA ASN A 220 5.43 -22.98 5.60
C ASN A 220 5.85 -22.92 4.12
N GLY A 221 5.75 -24.05 3.39
CA GLY A 221 6.12 -24.16 1.96
C GLY A 221 5.41 -23.15 1.06
N VAL A 222 4.17 -22.78 1.38
CA VAL A 222 3.43 -21.73 0.65
C VAL A 222 4.09 -20.35 0.78
N LYS A 223 4.64 -19.99 1.96
CA LYS A 223 5.39 -18.73 2.13
C LYS A 223 6.66 -18.71 1.27
N VAL A 224 7.34 -19.86 1.17
CA VAL A 224 8.53 -20.01 0.33
C VAL A 224 8.18 -19.86 -1.16
N ILE A 225 7.11 -20.51 -1.63
CA ILE A 225 6.65 -20.40 -3.02
C ILE A 225 6.25 -18.95 -3.34
N ALA A 226 5.51 -18.30 -2.45
CA ALA A 226 5.14 -16.89 -2.61
C ALA A 226 6.37 -16.00 -2.76
N MET A 227 7.38 -16.19 -1.91
CA MET A 227 8.62 -15.43 -1.97
C MET A 227 9.38 -15.66 -3.28
N LEU A 228 9.51 -16.89 -3.74
CA LEU A 228 10.13 -17.19 -5.03
C LEU A 228 9.40 -16.54 -6.20
N MET A 229 8.05 -16.55 -6.18
CA MET A 229 7.26 -15.84 -7.20
C MET A 229 7.44 -14.33 -7.14
N SER A 230 7.57 -13.74 -5.94
CA SER A 230 7.85 -12.30 -5.82
C SER A 230 9.21 -11.93 -6.40
N ILE A 231 10.24 -12.75 -6.14
CA ILE A 231 11.59 -12.57 -6.67
C ILE A 231 11.56 -12.68 -8.20
N TRP A 232 10.87 -13.68 -8.74
CA TRP A 232 10.72 -13.83 -10.18
C TRP A 232 10.00 -12.63 -10.80
N GLY A 233 8.87 -12.21 -10.21
CA GLY A 233 8.09 -11.07 -10.69
C GLY A 233 8.93 -9.79 -10.70
N PHE A 234 9.68 -9.55 -9.62
CA PHE A 234 10.61 -8.44 -9.51
C PHE A 234 11.72 -8.48 -10.56
N ILE A 235 12.41 -9.63 -10.71
CA ILE A 235 13.49 -9.79 -11.70
C ILE A 235 12.96 -9.55 -13.12
N SER A 236 11.77 -10.09 -13.44
CA SER A 236 11.14 -9.88 -14.75
C SER A 236 10.87 -8.39 -15.03
N TYR A 237 10.55 -7.62 -13.98
CA TYR A 237 10.22 -6.20 -14.08
C TYR A 237 11.49 -5.36 -14.29
N VAL A 238 12.51 -5.59 -13.46
CA VAL A 238 13.82 -4.92 -13.57
C VAL A 238 14.49 -5.24 -14.91
N TYR A 239 14.40 -6.50 -15.36
CA TYR A 239 14.96 -6.90 -16.65
C TYR A 239 14.30 -6.18 -17.82
N GLN A 240 12.97 -6.04 -17.80
CA GLN A 240 12.23 -5.28 -18.80
C GLN A 240 12.63 -3.81 -18.79
N HIS A 241 12.74 -3.19 -17.61
CA HIS A 241 13.17 -1.80 -17.48
C HIS A 241 14.56 -1.58 -18.08
N HIS A 242 15.50 -2.50 -17.82
CA HIS A 242 16.85 -2.45 -18.39
C HIS A 242 16.87 -2.66 -19.92
N LEU A 243 15.97 -3.48 -20.47
CA LEU A 243 15.81 -3.62 -21.93
C LEU A 243 15.30 -2.33 -22.57
N ASP A 244 14.32 -1.69 -21.94
CA ASP A 244 13.75 -0.43 -22.42
C ASP A 244 14.78 0.71 -22.38
N ASP A 245 15.59 0.79 -21.32
CA ASP A 245 16.72 1.73 -21.20
C ASP A 245 17.78 1.51 -22.29
N LYS A 246 18.15 0.25 -22.56
CA LYS A 246 19.09 -0.07 -23.64
C LYS A 246 18.55 0.35 -25.00
N LYS A 247 17.26 0.15 -25.23
CA LYS A 247 16.60 0.53 -26.49
C LYS A 247 16.54 2.05 -26.66
N ALA A 248 16.26 2.79 -25.59
CA ALA A 248 16.26 4.25 -25.59
C ALA A 248 17.66 4.85 -25.84
N ARG A 249 18.74 4.22 -25.35
CA ARG A 249 20.12 4.65 -25.61
C ARG A 249 20.64 4.29 -27.01
N SER A 250 19.97 3.37 -27.70
CA SER A 250 20.34 2.92 -29.04
C SER A 250 19.58 3.62 -30.18
N ALA A 251 18.62 4.49 -29.83
CA ALA A 251 17.81 5.29 -30.75
C ALA A 251 18.28 6.74 -30.75
#